data_AF-A0AAV8RAM9-F1
#
_entry.id   AF-A0AAV8RAM9-F1
#
_cell.length_a   1.000
_cell.length_b   1.000
_cell.length_c   1.000
_cell.angle_alpha   90.00
_cell.angle_beta   90.00
_cell.angle_gamma   90.00
#
_symmetry.space_group_name_H-M   'P 1'
#
loop_
_entity.id
_entity.type
_entity.pdbx_description
1 polymer ?
#
loop_
_entity_poly.entity_id
_entity_poly.type
_entity_poly.pdbx_seq_one_letter_code
_entity_poly.pdbx_strand_id
1 'polypeptide(L)' 'MPSHKTFRIKKKLAKKMRQNRPIPHWIRMRTDNTIRYNAKRRHWRRTKLGGKGEANPLCGRLCIRRIRENTGR' A
#
# COMPACT_ATOMS: atom_id res chain seq x y z
N MET A 1 -1.63 -11.92 25.72
CA MET A 1 -0.49 -11.51 24.85
C MET A 1 -0.78 -11.80 23.38
N PRO A 2 -0.27 -10.99 22.43
CA PRO A 2 -0.29 -11.37 21.02
C PRO A 2 0.46 -12.69 20.81
N SER A 3 0.08 -13.47 19.78
CA SER A 3 0.70 -14.77 19.53
C SER A 3 2.22 -14.66 19.37
N HIS A 4 2.93 -15.72 19.73
CA HIS A 4 4.34 -15.85 19.41
C HIS A 4 4.51 -15.92 17.88
N LYS A 5 5.14 -14.89 17.31
CA LYS A 5 5.41 -14.77 15.87
C LYS A 5 6.92 -14.73 15.65
N THR A 6 7.37 -15.34 14.56
CA THR A 6 8.78 -15.28 14.15
C THR A 6 9.19 -13.85 13.79
N PHE A 7 10.49 -13.55 13.91
CA PHE A 7 11.05 -12.23 13.62
C PHE A 7 10.77 -11.75 12.19
N ARG A 8 10.81 -12.66 11.20
CA ARG A 8 10.51 -12.35 9.80
C ARG A 8 9.07 -11.85 9.62
N ILE A 9 8.10 -12.47 10.32
CA ILE A 9 6.70 -12.05 10.29
C ILE A 9 6.54 -10.69 10.96
N LYS A 10 7.16 -10.48 12.12
CA LYS A 10 7.14 -9.18 12.82
C LYS A 10 7.68 -8.05 11.93
N LYS A 11 8.82 -8.25 11.25
CA LYS A 11 9.37 -7.30 10.27
C LYS A 11 8.40 -6.99 9.12
N LYS A 12 7.74 -8.01 8.57
CA LYS A 12 6.74 -7.83 7.49
C LYS A 12 5.53 -7.02 7.97
N LEU A 13 5.00 -7.32 9.15
CA LEU A 13 3.87 -6.59 9.75
C LEU A 13 4.23 -5.14 10.02
N ALA A 14 5.39 -4.88 10.63
CA ALA A 14 5.89 -3.53 10.89
C ALA A 14 6.06 -2.72 9.59
N LYS A 15 6.62 -3.32 8.54
CA LYS A 15 6.74 -2.67 7.21
C LYS A 15 5.39 -2.30 6.64
N LYS A 16 4.39 -3.20 6.73
CA LYS A 16 3.03 -2.94 6.22
C LYS A 16 2.29 -1.89 7.02
N MET A 17 2.54 -1.77 8.33
CA MET A 17 2.05 -0.66 9.13
C MET A 17 2.67 0.67 8.70
N ARG A 18 4.00 0.71 8.49
CA ARG A 18 4.70 1.92 8.07
C ARG A 18 4.27 2.43 6.69
N GLN A 19 3.96 1.52 5.76
CA GLN A 19 3.50 1.87 4.41
C GLN A 19 2.08 2.47 4.35
N ASN A 20 1.25 2.24 5.37
CA ASN A 20 -0.16 2.61 5.38
C ASN A 20 -0.42 4.07 5.82
N ARG A 21 0.45 4.99 5.39
CA ARG A 21 0.41 6.41 5.78
C ARG A 21 -0.16 7.27 4.64
N PRO A 22 -0.82 8.41 4.94
CA PRO A 22 -1.19 9.39 3.93
C PRO A 22 0.05 10.05 3.30
N ILE A 23 -0.13 10.64 2.12
CA ILE A 23 0.94 11.35 1.43
C ILE A 23 1.26 12.65 2.19
N PRO A 24 2.54 12.97 2.44
CA PRO A 24 2.97 14.25 3.00
C PRO A 24 2.51 15.45 2.18
N HIS A 25 2.12 16.53 2.86
CA HIS A 25 1.57 17.72 2.22
C HIS A 25 2.53 18.37 1.22
N TRP A 26 3.82 18.48 1.56
CA TRP A 26 4.83 19.08 0.68
C TRP A 26 5.01 18.36 -0.66
N ILE A 27 4.69 17.06 -0.76
CA ILE A 27 4.73 16.34 -2.04
C ILE A 27 3.65 16.88 -2.99
N ARG A 28 2.49 17.28 -2.45
CA ARG A 28 1.41 17.87 -3.25
C ARG A 28 1.75 19.26 -3.77
N MET A 29 2.69 19.96 -3.11
CA MET A 29 3.10 21.31 -3.48
C MET A 29 4.26 21.34 -4.48
N ARG A 30 4.90 20.19 -4.77
CA ARG A 30 5.95 20.12 -5.79
C ARG A 30 5.35 20.23 -7.20
N THR A 31 6.04 20.95 -8.08
CA THR A 31 5.72 21.08 -9.51
C THR A 31 5.77 19.71 -10.22
N ASP A 32 4.94 19.53 -11.26
CA ASP A 32 4.86 18.33 -12.10
C ASP A 32 4.49 17.00 -11.40
N ASN A 33 3.84 17.08 -10.25
CA ASN A 33 3.35 15.90 -9.54
C ASN A 33 1.88 15.58 -9.88
N THR A 34 1.64 14.43 -10.50
CA THR A 34 0.29 13.88 -10.76
C THR A 34 -0.32 13.14 -9.56
N ILE A 35 0.47 12.92 -8.51
CA ILE A 35 0.12 12.08 -7.36
C ILE A 35 -0.71 12.86 -6.34
N ARG A 36 -2.02 12.56 -6.23
CA ARG A 36 -2.93 13.22 -5.28
C ARG A 36 -3.16 12.46 -3.96
N TYR A 37 -3.17 11.14 -4.00
CA TYR A 37 -3.44 10.29 -2.84
C TYR A 37 -2.69 8.95 -2.92
N ASN A 38 -2.51 8.27 -1.78
CA ASN A 38 -1.84 6.98 -1.72
C ASN A 38 -2.80 5.87 -2.15
N ALA A 39 -2.76 5.48 -3.43
CA ALA A 39 -3.60 4.43 -3.98
C ALA A 39 -3.41 3.05 -3.31
N LYS A 40 -2.25 2.81 -2.67
CA LYS A 40 -1.92 1.54 -2.02
C LYS A 40 -2.27 1.51 -0.53
N ARG A 41 -2.97 2.53 -0.02
CA ARG A 41 -3.44 2.58 1.36
C ARG A 41 -4.51 1.50 1.58
N ARG A 42 -4.52 0.88 2.76
CA ARG A 42 -5.33 -0.29 3.08
C ARG A 42 -6.09 -0.09 4.39
N HIS A 43 -7.35 -0.53 4.43
CA HIS A 43 -8.10 -0.66 5.67
C HIS A 43 -8.10 -2.12 6.16
N TRP A 44 -7.94 -2.33 7.47
CA TRP A 44 -7.73 -3.67 8.04
C TRP A 44 -8.97 -4.56 8.05
N ARG A 45 -10.18 -3.97 8.07
CA ARG A 45 -11.43 -4.73 7.93
C ARG A 45 -11.68 -5.16 6.49
N ARG A 46 -11.34 -4.32 5.51
CA ARG A 46 -11.64 -4.54 4.08
C ARG A 46 -10.64 -5.44 3.35
N THR A 47 -9.36 -5.41 3.71
CA THR A 47 -8.34 -6.23 3.01
C THR A 47 -7.37 -6.82 4.03
N LYS A 48 -7.15 -8.14 3.99
CA LYS A 48 -6.29 -8.86 4.94
C LYS A 48 -4.83 -8.92 4.48
N LEU A 49 -3.91 -9.08 5.44
CA LEU A 49 -2.48 -9.25 5.21
C LEU A 49 -2.13 -10.74 5.17
N GLY A 50 -2.42 -11.42 4.05
CA GLY A 50 -1.90 -12.76 3.77
C GLY A 50 -2.73 -13.95 4.28
N GLY A 51 -3.88 -14.19 3.67
CA GLY A 51 -4.55 -15.50 3.68
C GLY A 51 -5.10 -15.76 2.29
N LYS A 52 -5.05 -17.01 1.81
CA LYS A 52 -5.70 -17.45 0.57
C LYS A 52 -7.13 -16.93 0.57
N GLY A 53 -7.45 -16.04 -0.36
CA GLY A 53 -8.54 -15.08 -0.21
C GLY A 53 -8.13 -13.81 -0.92
N GLU A 54 -8.10 -13.96 -2.24
CA GLU A 54 -7.79 -12.95 -3.24
C GLU A 54 -8.16 -11.55 -2.75
N ALA A 55 -7.14 -10.72 -2.53
CA ALA A 55 -7.36 -9.29 -2.49
C ALA A 55 -8.05 -8.94 -3.81
N ASN A 56 -9.30 -8.49 -3.73
CA ASN A 56 -10.16 -8.24 -4.88
C ASN A 56 -9.33 -7.71 -6.07
N PRO A 57 -9.13 -8.53 -7.12
CA PRO A 57 -8.16 -8.25 -8.16
C PRO A 57 -8.48 -6.97 -8.95
N LEU A 58 -9.70 -6.45 -8.83
CA LEU A 58 -10.15 -5.19 -9.44
C LEU A 58 -9.52 -3.95 -8.80
N CYS A 59 -9.15 -3.98 -7.51
CA CYS A 59 -8.51 -2.83 -6.86
C CYS A 59 -6.99 -2.78 -7.13
N GLY A 60 -6.34 -3.94 -7.28
CA GLY A 60 -4.90 -4.05 -7.49
C GLY A 60 -4.45 -3.94 -8.95
N ARG A 61 -5.20 -4.52 -9.90
CA ARG A 61 -4.80 -4.55 -11.33
C ARG A 61 -4.99 -3.21 -12.05
N LEU A 62 -6.03 -2.44 -11.71
CA LEU A 62 -6.27 -1.11 -12.29
C LEU A 62 -5.25 -0.05 -11.81
N CYS A 63 -4.72 -0.15 -10.58
CA CYS A 63 -3.75 0.82 -10.07
C CYS A 63 -2.29 0.56 -10.48
N ILE A 64 -1.88 -0.70 -10.75
CA ILE A 64 -0.49 -0.99 -11.16
C ILE A 64 -0.25 -0.61 -12.62
N ARG A 65 -1.24 -0.78 -13.52
CA ARG A 65 -1.16 -0.29 -14.91
C ARG A 65 -0.95 1.22 -14.95
N ARG A 66 -1.74 1.98 -14.17
CA ARG A 66 -1.72 3.45 -14.21
C ARG A 66 -0.53 4.12 -13.50
N ILE A 67 0.20 3.42 -12.63
CA ILE A 67 1.47 3.92 -12.06
C ILE A 67 2.64 3.65 -13.01
N ARG A 68 2.64 2.51 -13.75
CA ARG A 68 3.66 2.22 -14.76
C ARG A 68 3.56 3.15 -15.98
N GLU A 69 2.36 3.51 -16.40
CA GLU A 69 2.12 4.44 -17.52
C GLU A 69 2.64 5.88 -17.25
N ASN A 70 2.83 6.27 -15.98
CA ASN A 70 3.32 7.61 -15.60
C ASN A 70 4.81 7.65 -15.20
N THR A 71 5.51 6.52 -15.26
CA THR A 71 6.97 6.47 -15.10
C THR A 71 7.50 5.70 -16.29
N GLY A 72 7.82 6.41 -17.38
CA GLY A 72 8.32 5.83 -18.62
C GLY A 72 9.47 4.83 -18.42
N ARG A 73 9.09 3.55 -18.33
CA ARG A 73 9.91 2.35 -18.51
C ARG A 73 9.01 1.23 -19.00
#